data_AF-A0A2G2QXG5-F1
#
_entry.id   AF-A0A2G2QXG5-F1
#
_cell.length_a   1.000
_cell.length_b   1.000
_cell.length_c   1.000
_cell.angle_alpha   90.00
_cell.angle_beta   90.00
_cell.angle_gamma   90.00
#
_symmetry.space_group_name_H-M   'P 1'
#
loop_
_entity.id
_entity.type
_entity.pdbx_description
1 polymer ?
#
loop_
_entity_poly.entity_id
_entity_poly.type
_entity_poly.pdbx_seq_one_letter_code
_entity_poly.pdbx_strand_id
1 'polypeptide(L)'
;MGNLLFTAGGRIDAHTFKRGAVILLTINVLLWQAWLISLGAGVIAFFASLVLVYCWGCLFAKRFHDASKSGWMYLLIFIIFLVVSYMVGSVLLGVMSPDIVTEAENLQESIDMDNPDVEYLLGVYDRMLKAMSLPFTISYLAVGGALAFGVNAMLKTDPEPNEHGDSGLTFD
;
A
#
# COMPACT_ATOMS: atom_id res chain seq x y z
N MET A 1 3.03 4.22 -21.29
CA MET A 1 2.71 3.92 -19.87
C MET A 1 3.88 3.33 -19.05
N GLY A 2 4.81 2.55 -19.60
CA GLY A 2 5.95 2.01 -18.83
C GLY A 2 6.79 3.09 -18.13
N ASN A 3 7.09 4.19 -18.80
CA ASN A 3 7.83 5.31 -18.21
C ASN A 3 7.03 6.11 -17.15
N LEU A 4 5.74 5.79 -16.92
CA LEU A 4 4.93 6.46 -15.91
C LEU A 4 5.30 5.98 -14.49
N LEU A 5 5.60 4.69 -14.33
CA LEU A 5 5.72 4.03 -13.04
C LEU A 5 7.18 3.78 -12.60
N PHE A 6 8.14 3.91 -13.52
CA PHE A 6 9.55 3.56 -13.28
C PHE A 6 10.52 4.75 -13.23
N THR A 7 10.01 5.98 -13.35
CA THR A 7 10.80 7.20 -13.12
C THR A 7 9.98 8.19 -12.30
N ALA A 8 10.63 8.95 -11.43
CA ALA A 8 10.01 10.03 -10.66
C ALA A 8 10.03 11.38 -11.40
N GLY A 9 10.66 11.44 -12.58
CA GLY A 9 10.75 12.65 -13.38
C GLY A 9 9.51 12.92 -14.24
N GLY A 10 9.14 14.19 -14.36
CA GLY A 10 8.03 14.66 -15.20
C GLY A 10 6.76 15.00 -14.43
N ARG A 11 5.72 15.36 -15.19
CA ARG A 11 4.41 15.81 -14.69
C ARG A 11 3.31 14.90 -15.22
N ILE A 12 2.25 14.75 -14.45
CA ILE A 12 1.08 13.93 -14.83
C ILE A 12 -0.20 14.67 -14.53
N ASP A 13 -1.17 14.56 -15.43
CA ASP A 13 -2.49 15.12 -15.24
C ASP A 13 -3.31 14.31 -14.20
N ALA A 14 -4.36 14.95 -13.68
CA ALA A 14 -5.21 14.37 -12.65
C ALA A 14 -5.95 13.09 -13.11
N HIS A 15 -6.26 12.95 -14.40
CA HIS A 15 -6.94 11.77 -14.93
C HIS A 15 -5.99 10.58 -15.06
N THR A 16 -4.77 10.80 -15.58
CA THR A 16 -3.72 9.78 -15.65
C THR A 16 -3.26 9.33 -14.26
N PHE A 17 -3.15 10.25 -13.30
CA PHE A 17 -2.87 9.91 -11.90
C PHE A 17 -3.92 8.94 -11.34
N LYS A 18 -5.22 9.27 -11.48
CA LYS A 18 -6.31 8.41 -10.97
C LYS A 18 -6.29 7.02 -11.61
N ARG A 19 -6.05 6.93 -12.92
CA ARG A 19 -5.93 5.63 -13.62
C ARG A 19 -4.76 4.82 -13.10
N GLY A 20 -3.60 5.44 -12.94
CA GLY A 20 -2.40 4.80 -12.38
C GLY A 20 -2.65 4.30 -10.95
N ALA A 21 -3.28 5.12 -10.11
CA ALA A 21 -3.62 4.76 -8.73
C ALA A 21 -4.58 3.56 -8.68
N VAL A 22 -5.65 3.56 -9.48
CA VAL A 22 -6.60 2.43 -9.53
C VAL A 22 -5.92 1.15 -10.00
N ILE A 23 -5.06 1.21 -11.02
CA ILE A 23 -4.32 0.05 -11.52
C ILE A 23 -3.41 -0.51 -10.43
N LEU A 24 -2.61 0.34 -9.78
CA LEU A 24 -1.71 -0.09 -8.71
C LEU A 24 -2.47 -0.67 -7.52
N LEU A 25 -3.58 -0.05 -7.10
CA LEU A 25 -4.44 -0.58 -6.06
C LEU A 25 -4.97 -1.98 -6.43
N THR A 26 -5.47 -2.14 -7.65
CA THR A 26 -6.04 -3.41 -8.13
C THR A 26 -5.01 -4.52 -8.16
N ILE A 27 -3.81 -4.25 -8.69
CA ILE A 27 -2.73 -5.25 -8.72
C ILE A 27 -2.31 -5.63 -7.31
N ASN A 28 -2.19 -4.66 -6.39
CA ASN A 28 -1.79 -4.93 -5.02
C ASN A 28 -2.82 -5.81 -4.30
N VAL A 29 -4.11 -5.52 -4.45
CA VAL A 29 -5.20 -6.38 -3.93
C VAL A 29 -5.06 -7.82 -4.41
N LEU A 30 -4.82 -8.04 -5.69
CA LEU A 30 -4.65 -9.39 -6.24
C LEU A 30 -3.42 -10.09 -5.65
N LEU A 31 -2.33 -9.36 -5.40
CA LEU A 31 -1.14 -9.91 -4.74
C LEU A 31 -1.41 -10.29 -3.28
N TRP A 32 -2.16 -9.48 -2.53
CA TRP A 32 -2.52 -9.80 -1.14
C TRP A 32 -3.37 -11.06 -1.01
N GLN A 33 -4.14 -11.44 -2.04
CA GLN A 33 -4.87 -12.71 -2.02
C GLN A 33 -3.95 -13.94 -2.09
N ALA A 34 -2.67 -13.79 -2.43
CA ALA A 34 -1.72 -14.90 -2.44
C ALA A 34 -1.52 -15.54 -1.05
N TRP A 35 -1.71 -14.76 0.03
CA TRP A 35 -1.68 -15.27 1.41
C TRP A 35 -2.77 -16.33 1.68
N LEU A 36 -3.87 -16.31 0.91
CA LEU A 36 -4.93 -17.32 1.03
C LEU A 36 -4.54 -18.68 0.43
N ILE A 37 -3.60 -18.69 -0.51
CA ILE A 37 -3.16 -19.91 -1.21
C ILE A 37 -2.17 -20.67 -0.33
N SER A 38 -1.08 -19.99 0.06
CA SER A 38 -0.06 -20.55 0.94
C SER A 38 0.84 -19.45 1.49
N LEU A 39 1.49 -19.73 2.62
CA LEU A 39 2.52 -18.85 3.18
C LEU A 39 3.61 -18.51 2.16
N GLY A 40 4.09 -19.50 1.40
CA GLY A 40 5.13 -19.29 0.38
C GLY A 40 4.69 -18.37 -0.76
N ALA A 41 3.45 -18.53 -1.25
CA ALA A 41 2.89 -17.64 -2.27
C ALA A 41 2.72 -16.21 -1.74
N GLY A 42 2.28 -16.07 -0.50
CA GLY A 42 2.16 -14.78 0.19
C GLY A 42 3.51 -14.05 0.32
N VAL A 43 4.58 -14.75 0.69
CA VAL A 43 5.93 -14.17 0.78
C VAL A 43 6.42 -13.68 -0.58
N ILE A 44 6.21 -14.44 -1.66
CA ILE A 44 6.58 -14.00 -3.02
C ILE A 44 5.78 -12.75 -3.41
N ALA A 45 4.48 -12.74 -3.13
CA ALA A 45 3.62 -11.61 -3.40
C ALA A 45 4.01 -10.37 -2.59
N PHE A 46 4.48 -10.53 -1.36
CA PHE A 46 5.03 -9.46 -0.54
C PHE A 46 6.21 -8.78 -1.23
N PHE A 47 7.19 -9.55 -1.73
CA PHE A 47 8.32 -8.96 -2.46
C PHE A 47 7.88 -8.27 -3.75
N ALA A 48 6.92 -8.83 -4.48
CA ALA A 48 6.33 -8.18 -5.65
C ALA A 48 5.62 -6.85 -5.28
N SER A 49 4.96 -6.80 -4.12
CA SER A 49 4.29 -5.60 -3.63
C SER A 49 5.25 -4.44 -3.32
N LEU A 50 6.51 -4.73 -2.95
CA LEU A 50 7.53 -3.69 -2.72
C LEU A 50 7.83 -2.90 -4.01
N VAL A 51 7.80 -3.56 -5.16
CA VAL A 51 7.94 -2.89 -6.46
C VAL A 51 6.76 -1.94 -6.70
N LEU A 52 5.54 -2.33 -6.30
CA LEU A 52 4.36 -1.47 -6.40
C LEU A 52 4.44 -0.26 -5.47
N VAL A 53 5.04 -0.40 -4.28
CA VAL A 53 5.30 0.74 -3.37
C VAL A 53 6.21 1.76 -4.03
N TYR A 54 7.25 1.32 -4.74
CA TYR A 54 8.10 2.22 -5.54
C TYR A 54 7.30 2.92 -6.64
N CYS A 55 6.51 2.17 -7.42
CA CYS A 55 5.65 2.74 -8.46
C CYS A 55 4.66 3.77 -7.90
N TRP A 56 4.13 3.53 -6.70
CA TRP A 56 3.24 4.45 -5.99
C TRP A 56 3.96 5.76 -5.65
N GLY A 57 5.21 5.67 -5.18
CA GLY A 57 6.05 6.85 -4.94
C GLY A 57 6.33 7.66 -6.21
N CYS A 58 6.68 7.00 -7.31
CA CYS A 58 6.86 7.68 -8.60
C CYS A 58 5.60 8.40 -9.06
N LEU A 59 4.43 7.77 -8.90
CA LEU A 59 3.14 8.35 -9.30
C LEU A 59 2.82 9.61 -8.48
N PHE A 60 2.96 9.56 -7.15
CA PHE A 60 2.73 10.72 -6.29
C PHE A 60 3.75 11.82 -6.51
N ALA A 61 5.03 11.49 -6.67
CA ALA A 61 6.08 12.48 -6.94
C ALA A 61 5.73 13.32 -8.18
N LYS A 62 5.33 12.68 -9.29
CA LYS A 62 4.91 13.39 -10.51
C LYS A 62 3.68 14.27 -10.30
N ARG A 63 2.70 13.82 -9.49
CA ARG A 63 1.50 14.62 -9.21
C ARG A 63 1.83 15.83 -8.33
N PHE A 64 2.79 15.70 -7.41
CA PHE A 64 3.30 16.82 -6.64
C PHE A 64 4.09 17.79 -7.49
N HIS A 65 4.95 17.29 -8.38
CA HIS A 65 5.66 18.13 -9.33
C HIS A 65 4.68 18.89 -10.23
N ASP A 66 3.54 18.30 -10.63
CA ASP A 66 2.50 19.01 -11.39
C ASP A 66 1.84 20.17 -10.62
N ALA A 67 1.91 20.15 -9.29
CA ALA A 67 1.42 21.22 -8.41
C ALA A 67 2.57 22.09 -7.87
N SER A 68 3.74 22.06 -8.51
CA SER A 68 4.96 22.79 -8.10
C SER A 68 5.41 22.51 -6.66
N LYS A 69 5.16 21.29 -6.18
CA LYS A 69 5.58 20.82 -4.86
C LYS A 69 6.68 19.78 -4.96
N SER A 70 7.46 19.64 -3.89
CA SER A 70 8.49 18.60 -3.78
C SER A 70 7.87 17.19 -3.79
N GLY A 71 8.40 16.29 -4.63
CA GLY A 71 8.01 14.89 -4.65
C GLY A 71 8.22 14.16 -3.32
N TRP A 72 9.10 14.66 -2.45
CA TRP A 72 9.32 14.12 -1.11
C TRP A 72 8.11 14.25 -0.18
N MET A 73 7.15 15.12 -0.50
CA MET A 73 5.86 15.18 0.22
C MET A 73 5.08 13.86 0.16
N TYR A 74 5.39 13.00 -0.82
CA TYR A 74 4.89 11.64 -0.88
C TYR A 74 5.21 10.85 0.41
N LEU A 75 6.39 11.00 1.00
CA LEU A 75 6.76 10.24 2.20
C LEU A 75 5.80 10.53 3.36
N LEU A 76 5.37 11.78 3.53
CA LEU A 76 4.39 12.14 4.55
C LEU A 76 3.04 11.44 4.30
N ILE A 77 2.56 11.46 3.05
CA ILE A 77 1.33 10.75 2.66
C ILE A 77 1.49 9.24 2.89
N PHE A 78 2.64 8.69 2.55
CA PHE A 78 2.92 7.26 2.71
C PHE A 78 2.91 6.85 4.19
N ILE A 79 3.49 7.67 5.09
CA ILE A 79 3.42 7.41 6.54
C ILE A 79 1.98 7.48 7.03
N ILE A 80 1.21 8.51 6.63
CA ILE A 80 -0.22 8.62 6.98
C ILE A 80 -0.99 7.40 6.48
N PHE A 81 -0.73 6.98 5.24
CA PHE A 81 -1.32 5.78 4.66
C PHE A 81 -1.04 4.53 5.51
N LEU A 82 0.21 4.30 5.91
CA LEU A 82 0.57 3.13 6.71
C LEU A 82 -0.14 3.13 8.07
N VAL A 83 -0.10 4.26 8.78
CA VAL A 83 -0.70 4.37 10.12
C VAL A 83 -2.22 4.21 10.06
N VAL A 84 -2.89 4.93 9.16
CA VAL A 84 -4.36 4.87 9.04
C VAL A 84 -4.81 3.51 8.53
N SER A 85 -4.11 2.92 7.56
CA SER A 85 -4.45 1.58 7.06
C SER A 85 -4.25 0.51 8.12
N TYR A 86 -3.20 0.63 8.94
CA TYR A 86 -2.99 -0.29 10.06
C TYR A 86 -4.11 -0.17 11.11
N MET A 87 -4.46 1.06 11.53
CA MET A 87 -5.54 1.29 12.49
C MET A 87 -6.89 0.77 12.00
N VAL A 88 -7.27 1.10 10.76
CA VAL A 88 -8.53 0.61 10.18
C VAL A 88 -8.49 -0.90 10.01
N GLY A 89 -7.36 -1.47 9.57
CA GLY A 89 -7.18 -2.91 9.41
C GLY A 89 -7.29 -3.68 10.72
N SER A 90 -6.69 -3.17 11.80
CA SER A 90 -6.75 -3.77 13.14
C SER A 90 -8.17 -3.73 13.71
N VAL A 91 -8.91 -2.63 13.53
CA VAL A 91 -10.32 -2.55 13.94
C VAL A 91 -11.15 -3.55 13.14
N LEU A 92 -10.96 -3.61 11.82
CA LEU A 92 -11.68 -4.58 10.98
C LEU A 92 -11.34 -6.02 11.35
N LEU A 93 -10.09 -6.33 11.68
CA LEU A 93 -9.68 -7.66 12.13
C LEU A 93 -10.41 -8.06 13.41
N GLY A 94 -10.47 -7.17 14.41
CA GLY A 94 -11.20 -7.46 15.66
C GLY A 94 -12.68 -7.70 15.47
N VAL A 95 -13.30 -7.05 14.47
CA VAL A 95 -14.73 -7.24 14.15
C VAL A 95 -14.97 -8.50 13.31
N MET A 96 -14.09 -8.77 12.33
CA MET A 96 -14.27 -9.85 11.35
C MET A 96 -13.69 -11.19 11.79
N SER A 97 -12.75 -11.19 12.72
CA SER A 97 -12.03 -12.39 13.17
C SER A 97 -11.63 -12.25 14.66
N PRO A 98 -12.60 -12.14 15.57
CA PRO A 98 -12.33 -11.97 17.00
C PRO A 98 -11.50 -13.14 17.58
N ASP A 99 -11.73 -14.37 17.11
CA ASP A 99 -11.04 -15.58 17.58
C ASP A 99 -9.52 -15.49 17.36
N ILE A 100 -9.09 -14.85 16.26
CA ILE A 100 -7.69 -14.68 15.89
C ILE A 100 -6.98 -13.67 16.80
N VAL A 101 -7.71 -12.69 17.33
CA VAL A 101 -7.16 -11.72 18.30
C VAL A 101 -6.79 -12.45 19.59
N THR A 102 -7.66 -13.33 20.08
CA THR A 102 -7.38 -14.18 21.25
C THR A 102 -6.27 -15.18 20.96
N GLU A 103 -6.23 -15.75 19.75
CA GLU A 103 -5.16 -16.68 19.37
C GLU A 103 -3.78 -15.99 19.27
N ALA A 104 -3.73 -14.71 18.89
CA ALA A 104 -2.51 -13.90 18.88
C ALA A 104 -1.93 -13.68 20.28
N GLU A 105 -2.78 -13.53 21.30
CA GLU A 105 -2.36 -13.38 22.69
C GLU A 105 -1.71 -14.69 23.19
N ASN A 106 -2.33 -15.83 22.90
CA ASN A 106 -1.81 -17.14 23.26
C ASN A 106 -0.52 -17.49 22.48
N LEU A 107 -0.40 -17.01 21.24
CA LEU A 107 0.81 -17.17 20.43
C LEU A 107 2.01 -16.48 21.07
N GLN A 108 1.82 -15.27 21.59
CA GLN A 108 2.89 -14.53 22.26
C GLN A 108 3.44 -15.33 23.45
N GLU A 109 2.58 -15.96 24.24
CA GLU A 109 2.97 -16.82 25.36
C GLU A 109 3.77 -18.05 24.90
N SER A 110 3.40 -18.65 23.76
CA SER A 110 4.12 -19.82 23.21
C SER A 110 5.50 -19.51 22.62
N ILE A 111 5.72 -18.26 22.18
CA ILE A 111 7.02 -17.79 21.68
C ILE A 111 8.03 -17.60 22.82
N ASP A 112 7.53 -17.21 24.00
CA ASP A 112 8.36 -16.92 25.18
C ASP A 112 8.83 -18.21 25.92
N MET A 113 8.48 -19.40 25.39
CA MET A 113 8.93 -20.70 25.92
C MET A 113 10.34 -21.06 25.45
N ASP A 114 11.13 -21.73 26.31
CA ASP A 114 12.52 -22.13 26.03
C ASP A 114 12.68 -23.12 24.85
N ASN A 115 11.62 -23.83 24.46
CA ASN A 115 11.57 -24.72 23.29
C ASN A 115 10.21 -24.59 22.61
N PRO A 116 10.01 -23.57 21.75
CA PRO A 116 8.74 -23.38 21.08
C PRO A 116 8.49 -24.50 20.07
N ASP A 117 7.27 -25.03 20.06
CA ASP A 117 6.81 -25.95 19.02
C ASP A 117 6.63 -25.19 17.70
N VAL A 118 7.67 -25.23 16.86
CA VAL A 118 7.71 -24.49 15.59
C VAL A 118 6.59 -24.92 14.64
N GLU A 119 6.16 -26.19 14.67
CA GLU A 119 5.08 -26.67 13.80
C GLU A 119 3.74 -26.06 14.22
N TYR A 120 3.47 -26.03 15.53
CA TYR A 120 2.33 -25.32 16.10
C TYR A 120 2.36 -23.82 15.76
N LEU A 121 3.50 -23.16 15.98
CA LEU A 121 3.66 -21.73 15.68
C LEU A 121 3.35 -21.41 14.22
N LEU A 122 3.92 -22.18 13.28
CA LEU A 122 3.70 -21.99 11.85
C LEU A 122 2.22 -22.18 11.48
N GLY A 123 1.54 -23.14 12.09
CA GLY A 123 0.10 -23.36 11.89
C GLY A 123 -0.76 -22.18 12.36
N VAL A 124 -0.42 -21.58 13.50
CA VAL A 124 -1.10 -20.37 14.02
C VAL A 124 -0.82 -19.18 13.10
N TYR A 125 0.43 -18.95 12.71
CA TYR A 125 0.80 -17.85 11.80
C TYR A 125 0.07 -17.93 10.45
N ASP A 126 -0.05 -19.11 9.85
CA ASP A 126 -0.79 -19.29 8.59
C ASP A 126 -2.27 -18.89 8.74
N ARG A 127 -2.92 -19.28 9.85
CA ARG A 127 -4.30 -18.87 10.14
C ARG A 127 -4.42 -17.36 10.33
N MET A 128 -3.51 -16.76 11.10
CA MET A 128 -3.48 -15.32 11.35
C MET A 128 -3.33 -14.54 10.04
N LEU A 129 -2.35 -14.89 9.20
CA LEU A 129 -2.10 -14.20 7.93
C LEU A 129 -3.30 -14.31 6.97
N LYS A 130 -3.94 -15.48 6.92
CA LYS A 130 -5.18 -15.67 6.14
C LYS A 130 -6.31 -14.81 6.66
N ALA A 131 -6.52 -14.77 7.98
CA ALA A 131 -7.56 -13.95 8.60
C ALA A 131 -7.30 -12.44 8.44
N MET A 132 -6.03 -12.02 8.45
CA MET A 132 -5.63 -10.63 8.22
C MET A 132 -5.79 -10.19 6.76
N SER A 133 -5.71 -11.11 5.80
CA SER A 133 -5.70 -10.76 4.37
C SER A 133 -6.89 -9.89 3.97
N LEU A 134 -8.12 -10.24 4.37
CA LEU A 134 -9.32 -9.53 3.95
C LEU A 134 -9.50 -8.17 4.66
N PRO A 135 -9.44 -8.07 6.01
CA PRO A 135 -9.51 -6.79 6.72
C PRO A 135 -8.47 -5.77 6.23
N PHE A 136 -7.22 -6.20 6.06
CA PHE A 136 -6.15 -5.31 5.62
C PHE A 136 -6.25 -4.96 4.14
N THR A 137 -6.78 -5.83 3.29
CA THR A 137 -7.08 -5.50 1.88
C THR A 137 -8.19 -4.46 1.77
N ILE A 138 -9.26 -4.59 2.56
CA ILE A 138 -10.35 -3.60 2.62
C ILE A 138 -9.81 -2.26 3.10
N SER A 139 -9.01 -2.28 4.17
CA SER A 139 -8.36 -1.09 4.71
C SER A 139 -7.45 -0.41 3.67
N TYR A 140 -6.58 -1.19 3.02
CA TYR A 140 -5.68 -0.74 1.96
C TYR A 140 -6.45 -0.04 0.83
N LEU A 141 -7.54 -0.65 0.35
CA LEU A 141 -8.39 -0.08 -0.70
C LEU A 141 -9.09 1.21 -0.25
N ALA A 142 -9.69 1.20 0.94
CA ALA A 142 -10.44 2.34 1.46
C ALA A 142 -9.51 3.55 1.70
N VAL A 143 -8.41 3.34 2.43
CA VAL A 143 -7.47 4.40 2.80
C VAL A 143 -6.63 4.83 1.59
N GLY A 144 -6.13 3.87 0.81
CA GLY A 144 -5.34 4.16 -0.40
C GLY A 144 -6.14 4.90 -1.46
N GLY A 145 -7.41 4.49 -1.66
CA GLY A 145 -8.37 5.22 -2.48
C GLY A 145 -8.62 6.62 -1.93
N ALA A 146 -9.03 6.75 -0.66
CA ALA A 146 -9.33 8.03 -0.05
C ALA A 146 -8.15 9.02 -0.15
N LEU A 147 -6.92 8.55 0.05
CA LEU A 147 -5.72 9.39 -0.09
C LEU A 147 -5.43 9.74 -1.55
N ALA A 148 -5.49 8.79 -2.49
CA ALA A 148 -5.25 9.09 -3.89
C ALA A 148 -6.27 10.12 -4.42
N PHE A 149 -7.56 9.90 -4.20
CA PHE A 149 -8.60 10.81 -4.64
C PHE A 149 -8.59 12.13 -3.86
N GLY A 150 -8.38 12.09 -2.54
CA GLY A 150 -8.33 13.26 -1.68
C GLY A 150 -7.14 14.18 -1.99
N VAL A 151 -5.94 13.62 -2.10
CA VAL A 151 -4.73 14.38 -2.45
C VAL A 151 -4.87 14.95 -3.85
N ASN A 152 -5.37 14.17 -4.81
CA ASN A 152 -5.60 14.67 -6.16
C ASN A 152 -6.62 15.81 -6.21
N ALA A 153 -7.64 15.82 -5.34
CA ALA A 153 -8.62 16.90 -5.24
C ALA A 153 -8.06 18.17 -4.58
N MET A 154 -7.10 18.03 -3.68
CA MET A 154 -6.43 19.17 -3.02
C MET A 154 -5.37 19.84 -3.90
N LEU A 155 -4.73 19.08 -4.79
CA LEU A 155 -3.67 19.58 -5.66
C LEU A 155 -4.25 20.26 -6.91
N LYS A 156 -3.95 21.55 -7.10
CA LYS A 156 -4.24 22.26 -8.35
C LYS A 156 -3.03 22.14 -9.28
N THR A 157 -3.29 21.96 -10.57
CA THR A 157 -2.23 21.95 -11.59
C THR A 157 -1.71 23.37 -11.79
N ASP A 158 -0.39 23.52 -11.76
CA ASP A 158 0.29 24.79 -11.94
C ASP A 158 0.84 24.90 -13.37
N PRO A 159 0.33 25.79 -14.24
CA PRO A 159 0.76 25.86 -15.64
C PRO A 159 2.18 26.40 -15.82
N GLU A 160 2.81 26.95 -14.78
CA GLU A 160 4.15 27.55 -14.89
C GLU A 160 5.27 26.49 -14.99
N PRO A 161 6.40 26.82 -15.63
CA PRO A 161 7.61 26.00 -15.56
C PRO A 161 8.08 25.94 -14.10
N ASN A 162 8.29 24.74 -13.56
CA ASN A 162 8.68 24.58 -12.16
C ASN A 162 10.04 23.89 -12.01
N GLU A 163 10.71 24.19 -10.90
CA GLU A 163 12.06 23.68 -10.59
C GLU A 163 12.11 22.19 -10.23
N HIS A 164 10.96 21.55 -10.01
CA HIS A 164 10.83 20.19 -9.50
C HIS A 164 10.44 19.15 -10.56
N GLY A 165 9.96 19.59 -11.73
CA GLY A 165 9.50 18.77 -12.83
C GLY A 165 9.71 19.49 -14.15
N ASP A 166 10.79 19.13 -14.84
CA ASP A 166 11.14 19.71 -16.13
C ASP A 166 10.00 19.51 -17.14
N SER A 167 9.63 20.56 -17.89
CA SER A 167 8.48 20.55 -18.81
C SER A 167 8.66 19.65 -20.03
N GLY A 168 9.83 18.99 -20.17
CA GLY A 168 10.22 18.22 -21.35
C GLY A 168 9.63 16.81 -21.49
N LEU A 169 8.83 16.32 -20.53
CA LEU A 169 8.21 15.00 -20.58
C LEU A 169 6.74 15.04 -20.16
N THR A 170 5.91 15.72 -20.95
CA THR A 170 4.46 15.51 -20.92
C THR A 170 4.15 14.17 -21.57
N PHE A 171 3.79 13.17 -20.78
CA PHE A 171 3.36 11.88 -21.31
C PHE A 171 1.88 11.95 -21.66
N ASP A 172 1.58 12.20 -22.94
CA ASP A 172 0.25 12.00 -23.54
C ASP A 172 -0.14 10.50 -23.57
#